data_AF-A0A7C7MNY4-F1
#
_entry.id   AF-A0A7C7MNY4-F1
#
_cell.length_a   1.000
_cell.length_b   1.000
_cell.length_c   1.000
_cell.angle_alpha   90.00
_cell.angle_beta   90.00
_cell.angle_gamma   90.00
#
_symmetry.space_group_name_H-M   'P 1'
#
loop_
_entity.id
_entity.type
_entity.pdbx_description
1 polymer ?
#
loop_
_entity_poly.entity_id
_entity_poly.type
_entity_poly.pdbx_seq_one_letter_code
_entity_poly.pdbx_strand_id
1 'polypeptide(L)'
;MKHSRKSSHIKRRSLGVSSIDVQKRVIRAILVMGALALLIIFFFGNHGLYQLYGLKKERAKIQTRINELREEKQQLEGEKIKLKTDYKYIEELAREKYRMAKKGEKVFKVIEKDKKD
;
A
#
# COMPACT_ATOMS: atom_id res chain seq x y z
N MET A 1 52.67 64.52 45.84
CA MET A 1 51.52 64.47 44.91
C MET A 1 52.02 64.12 43.52
N LYS A 2 51.68 62.94 42.99
CA LYS A 2 51.43 62.65 41.55
C LYS A 2 51.23 61.14 41.37
N HIS A 3 49.98 60.78 41.10
CA HIS A 3 49.52 59.43 40.81
C HIS A 3 50.13 58.93 39.49
N SER A 4 50.72 57.73 39.51
CA SER A 4 51.04 56.99 38.28
C SER A 4 49.81 56.21 37.84
N ARG A 5 49.23 56.59 36.70
CA ARG A 5 48.05 55.96 36.10
C ARG A 5 48.45 54.67 35.38
N LYS A 6 47.81 53.57 35.77
CA LYS A 6 47.86 52.26 35.12
C LYS A 6 47.12 52.36 33.77
N SER A 7 47.81 52.15 32.65
CA SER A 7 47.18 51.98 31.34
C SER A 7 47.16 50.49 31.00
N SER A 8 46.02 49.85 31.22
CA SER A 8 45.75 48.50 30.72
C SER A 8 45.30 48.60 29.26
N HIS A 9 46.18 48.26 28.33
CA HIS A 9 45.81 48.12 26.92
C HIS A 9 44.88 46.92 26.74
N ILE A 10 43.58 47.19 26.60
CA ILE A 10 42.59 46.21 26.17
C ILE A 10 42.77 46.01 24.67
N LYS A 11 43.50 44.95 24.29
CA LYS A 11 43.67 44.56 22.89
C LYS A 11 42.36 43.95 22.39
N ARG A 12 41.52 44.75 21.74
CA ARG A 12 40.32 44.25 21.03
C ARG A 12 40.79 43.39 19.86
N ARG A 13 40.66 42.06 19.99
CA ARG A 13 40.82 41.12 18.87
C ARG A 13 39.71 41.38 17.87
N SER A 14 40.03 41.94 16.71
CA SER A 14 39.11 41.96 15.58
C SER A 14 38.95 40.52 15.10
N LEU A 15 37.72 40.01 15.19
CA LEU A 15 37.30 38.75 14.57
C LEU A 15 37.15 39.01 13.06
N GLY A 16 38.29 39.14 12.37
CA GLY A 16 38.33 39.13 10.92
C GLY A 16 38.02 37.72 10.44
N VAL A 17 36.74 37.44 10.18
CA VAL A 17 36.37 36.22 9.47
C VAL A 17 36.94 36.35 8.07
N SER A 18 37.90 35.49 7.73
CA SER A 18 38.53 35.47 6.41
C SER A 18 37.46 35.27 5.34
N SER A 19 37.48 36.11 4.31
CA SER A 19 36.58 36.02 3.16
C SER A 19 36.63 34.64 2.49
N ILE A 20 37.78 33.96 2.58
CA ILE A 20 37.99 32.59 2.08
C ILE A 20 37.15 31.58 2.87
N ASP A 21 37.02 31.73 4.20
CA ASP A 21 36.24 30.81 5.03
C ASP A 21 34.73 30.99 4.81
N VAL A 22 34.29 32.23 4.59
CA VAL A 22 32.92 32.54 4.20
C VAL A 22 32.61 31.92 2.83
N GLN A 23 33.49 32.11 1.84
CA GLN A 23 33.31 31.56 0.50
C GLN A 23 33.24 30.02 0.50
N LYS A 24 34.13 29.36 1.25
CA LYS A 24 34.12 27.89 1.42
C LYS A 24 32.82 27.41 2.09
N ARG A 25 32.32 28.14 3.10
CA ARG A 25 31.07 27.80 3.79
C ARG A 25 29.85 27.95 2.88
N VAL A 26 29.82 29.00 2.05
CA VAL A 26 28.75 29.22 1.06
C VAL A 26 28.77 28.13 -0.02
N ILE A 27 29.94 27.79 -0.56
CA ILE A 27 30.07 26.71 -1.56
C ILE A 27 29.61 25.38 -0.96
N ARG A 28 30.04 25.06 0.28
CA ARG A 28 29.59 23.84 0.97
C ARG A 28 28.07 23.84 1.18
N ALA A 29 27.48 24.97 1.55
CA ALA A 29 26.03 25.08 1.73
C ALA A 29 25.27 24.87 0.41
N ILE A 30 25.75 25.45 -0.69
CA ILE A 30 25.16 25.27 -2.03
C ILE A 30 25.27 23.81 -2.47
N LEU A 31 26.42 23.16 -2.26
CA LEU A 31 26.59 21.74 -2.59
C LEU A 31 25.64 20.84 -1.80
N VAL A 32 25.49 21.09 -0.51
CA VAL A 32 24.56 20.33 0.35
C VAL A 32 23.11 20.58 -0.08
N MET A 33 22.73 21.82 -0.37
CA MET A 33 21.40 22.15 -0.86
C MET A 33 21.11 21.53 -2.23
N GLY A 34 22.07 21.53 -3.14
CA GLY A 34 21.95 20.86 -4.45
C GLY A 34 21.80 19.35 -4.31
N ALA A 35 22.60 18.72 -3.45
CA ALA A 35 22.49 17.29 -3.17
C ALA A 35 21.13 16.93 -2.53
N LEU A 36 20.64 17.74 -1.59
CA LEU A 36 19.31 17.57 -1.00
C LEU A 36 18.20 17.71 -2.04
N ALA A 37 18.27 18.71 -2.91
CA ALA A 37 17.30 18.90 -3.99
C ALA A 37 17.30 17.71 -4.96
N LEU A 38 18.47 17.19 -5.33
CA LEU A 38 18.60 16.00 -6.16
C LEU A 38 18.01 14.76 -5.48
N LEU A 39 18.25 14.56 -4.18
CA LEU A 39 17.64 13.47 -3.43
C LEU A 39 16.11 13.60 -3.42
N ILE A 40 15.58 14.79 -3.12
CA ILE A 40 14.13 15.01 -3.12
C ILE A 40 13.54 14.69 -4.50
N ILE A 41 14.11 15.19 -5.59
CA ILE A 41 13.63 14.91 -6.95
C ILE A 41 13.78 13.42 -7.30
N PHE A 42 14.84 12.75 -6.86
CA PHE A 42 15.06 11.33 -7.13
C PHE A 42 14.08 10.42 -6.36
N PHE A 43 13.75 10.77 -5.11
CA PHE A 43 12.82 10.00 -4.28
C PHE A 43 11.35 10.35 -4.54
N PHE A 44 11.02 11.65 -4.67
CA PHE A 44 9.66 12.19 -4.82
C PHE A 44 9.29 12.66 -6.23
N GLY A 45 10.22 12.65 -7.20
CA GLY A 45 9.88 12.96 -8.58
C GLY A 45 8.84 11.97 -9.13
N ASN A 46 8.12 12.39 -10.17
CA ASN A 46 7.05 11.60 -10.81
C ASN A 46 7.44 10.17 -11.24
N HIS A 47 8.73 9.82 -11.25
CA HIS A 47 9.28 8.50 -11.58
C HIS A 47 10.23 7.97 -10.50
N GLY A 48 10.18 8.52 -9.29
CA GLY A 48 11.04 8.13 -8.19
C GLY A 48 10.79 6.70 -7.71
N LEU A 49 11.73 6.15 -6.93
CA LEU A 49 11.70 4.77 -6.45
C LEU A 49 10.41 4.38 -5.72
N TYR A 50 9.73 5.34 -5.08
CA TYR A 50 8.47 5.12 -4.39
C TYR A 50 7.34 4.68 -5.33
N GLN A 51 7.25 5.31 -6.51
CA GLN A 51 6.22 4.97 -7.48
C GLN A 51 6.44 3.57 -8.05
N LEU A 52 7.69 3.19 -8.31
CA LEU A 52 8.02 1.83 -8.76
C LEU A 52 7.61 0.76 -7.74
N TYR A 53 7.77 1.04 -6.44
CA TYR A 53 7.34 0.13 -5.38
C TYR A 53 5.82 -0.02 -5.35
N GLY A 54 5.08 1.09 -5.41
CA GLY A 54 3.62 1.09 -5.49
C GLY A 54 3.11 0.32 -6.72
N LEU A 55 3.69 0.59 -7.89
CA LEU A 55 3.30 -0.02 -9.15
C LEU A 55 3.56 -1.54 -9.18
N LYS A 56 4.67 -2.00 -8.57
CA LYS A 56 4.95 -3.43 -8.41
C LYS A 56 3.90 -4.11 -7.55
N LYS A 57 3.52 -3.49 -6.43
CA LYS A 57 2.50 -4.03 -5.52
C LYS A 57 1.12 -4.08 -6.19
N GLU A 58 0.77 -3.03 -6.92
CA GLU A 58 -0.49 -2.97 -7.67
C GLU A 58 -0.53 -4.02 -8.78
N ARG A 59 0.55 -4.17 -9.55
CA ARG A 59 0.66 -5.26 -10.54
C ARG A 59 0.47 -6.63 -9.90
N ALA A 60 1.11 -6.90 -8.77
CA ALA A 60 0.98 -8.18 -8.08
C ALA A 60 -0.48 -8.44 -7.67
N LYS A 61 -1.15 -7.44 -7.08
CA LYS A 61 -2.57 -7.53 -6.70
C LYS A 61 -3.48 -7.79 -7.89
N ILE A 62 -3.29 -7.06 -8.99
CA ILE A 62 -4.07 -7.24 -10.22
C ILE A 62 -3.84 -8.65 -10.77
N GLN A 63 -2.59 -9.13 -10.78
CA GLN A 63 -2.28 -10.46 -11.30
C GLN A 63 -2.92 -11.57 -10.47
N THR A 64 -2.90 -11.46 -9.13
CA THR A 64 -3.61 -12.39 -8.24
C THR A 64 -5.10 -12.37 -8.55
N ARG A 65 -5.70 -11.18 -8.71
CA ARG A 65 -7.12 -11.06 -9.04
C ARG A 65 -7.48 -11.69 -10.38
N ILE A 66 -6.63 -11.55 -11.39
CA ILE A 66 -6.81 -12.21 -12.69
C ILE A 66 -6.82 -13.72 -12.54
N ASN A 67 -5.94 -14.28 -11.71
CA ASN A 67 -5.85 -15.72 -11.50
C ASN A 67 -7.10 -16.24 -10.77
N GLU A 68 -7.54 -15.57 -9.71
CA GLU A 68 -8.79 -15.88 -8.99
C GLU A 68 -9.99 -15.93 -9.96
N LEU A 69 -10.15 -14.90 -10.79
CA LEU A 69 -11.25 -14.80 -11.75
C LEU A 69 -11.17 -15.88 -12.83
N ARG A 70 -9.97 -16.31 -13.23
CA ARG A 70 -9.80 -17.41 -14.19
C ARG A 70 -10.22 -18.74 -13.58
N GLU A 71 -9.84 -19.01 -12.34
CA GLU A 71 -10.25 -20.21 -11.62
C GLU A 71 -11.77 -20.23 -11.41
N GLU A 72 -12.36 -19.13 -10.96
CA GLU A 72 -13.81 -18.99 -10.80
C GLU A 72 -14.54 -19.22 -12.12
N LYS A 73 -14.05 -18.63 -13.21
CA LYS A 73 -14.61 -18.86 -14.55
C LYS A 73 -14.56 -20.35 -14.94
N GLN A 74 -13.44 -21.03 -14.71
CA GLN A 74 -13.32 -22.46 -15.03
C GLN A 74 -14.29 -23.32 -14.22
N GLN A 75 -14.46 -23.02 -12.94
CA GLN A 75 -15.42 -23.71 -12.08
C GLN A 75 -16.86 -23.50 -12.56
N LEU A 76 -17.24 -22.26 -12.86
CA LEU A 76 -18.56 -21.92 -13.36
C LEU A 76 -18.85 -22.54 -14.74
N GLU A 77 -17.86 -22.60 -15.63
CA GLU A 77 -18.00 -23.29 -16.92
C GLU A 77 -18.19 -24.80 -16.72
N GLY A 78 -17.46 -25.41 -15.79
CA GLY A 78 -17.66 -26.82 -15.41
C GLY A 78 -19.03 -27.09 -14.83
N GLU A 79 -19.52 -26.25 -13.92
CA GLU A 79 -20.86 -26.35 -13.35
C GLU A 79 -21.94 -26.17 -14.41
N LYS A 80 -21.76 -25.19 -15.32
CA LYS A 80 -22.66 -24.97 -16.46
C LYS A 80 -22.76 -26.21 -17.36
N ILE A 81 -21.66 -26.92 -17.59
CA ILE A 81 -21.68 -28.17 -18.37
C ILE A 81 -22.49 -29.23 -17.61
N LYS A 82 -22.20 -29.46 -16.33
CA LYS A 82 -22.93 -30.43 -15.50
C LYS A 82 -24.44 -30.15 -15.48
N LEU A 83 -24.84 -28.90 -15.30
CA LEU A 83 -26.25 -28.48 -15.33
C LEU A 83 -26.93 -28.66 -16.69
N LYS A 84 -26.17 -28.83 -17.78
CA LYS A 84 -26.72 -29.07 -19.12
C LYS A 84 -26.75 -30.54 -19.51
N THR A 85 -25.76 -31.31 -19.07
CA THR A 85 -25.53 -32.67 -19.57
C THR A 85 -25.82 -33.76 -18.54
N ASP A 86 -25.82 -33.43 -17.24
CA ASP A 86 -25.97 -34.41 -16.15
C ASP A 86 -27.32 -34.25 -15.44
N TYR A 87 -28.28 -35.10 -15.84
CA TYR A 87 -29.61 -35.15 -15.23
C TYR A 87 -29.59 -35.56 -13.75
N LYS A 88 -28.65 -36.41 -13.33
CA LYS A 88 -28.55 -36.86 -11.95
C LYS A 88 -28.10 -35.71 -11.05
N TYR A 89 -27.09 -34.96 -11.50
CA TYR A 89 -26.63 -33.76 -10.81
C TYR A 89 -27.74 -32.71 -10.65
N ILE A 90 -28.56 -32.50 -11.69
CA ILE A 90 -29.70 -31.58 -11.63
C ILE A 90 -30.77 -32.08 -10.64
N GLU A 91 -31.08 -33.38 -10.62
CA GLU A 91 -32.06 -33.94 -9.68
C GLU A 91 -31.59 -33.82 -8.23
N GLU A 92 -30.32 -34.14 -7.95
CA GLU A 92 -29.71 -33.96 -6.62
C GLU A 92 -29.76 -32.49 -6.19
N LEU A 93 -29.36 -31.56 -7.06
CA LEU A 93 -29.40 -30.13 -6.78
C LEU A 93 -30.83 -29.62 -6.52
N ALA A 94 -31.80 -30.09 -7.31
CA ALA A 94 -33.21 -29.72 -7.15
C ALA A 94 -33.77 -30.21 -5.81
N ARG A 95 -33.45 -31.45 -5.40
CA ARG A 95 -33.91 -32.03 -4.14
C ARG A 95 -33.22 -31.43 -2.92
N GLU A 96 -31.89 -31.26 -2.95
CA GLU A 96 -31.11 -30.81 -1.79
C GLU A 96 -31.16 -29.29 -1.60
N LYS A 97 -30.86 -28.53 -2.65
CA LYS A 97 -30.76 -27.07 -2.56
C LYS A 97 -32.12 -26.39 -2.62
N TYR A 98 -32.99 -26.88 -3.51
CA TYR A 98 -34.28 -26.24 -3.79
C TYR A 98 -35.48 -26.97 -3.19
N ARG A 99 -35.28 -28.15 -2.56
CA ARG A 99 -36.34 -28.96 -1.95
C ARG A 99 -37.49 -29.27 -2.91
N MET A 100 -37.18 -29.44 -4.18
CA MET A 100 -38.13 -29.84 -5.21
C MET A 100 -38.39 -31.35 -5.13
N ALA A 101 -39.63 -31.75 -5.40
CA ALA A 101 -40.09 -33.14 -5.36
C ALA A 101 -40.78 -33.49 -6.69
N LYS A 102 -40.69 -34.74 -7.12
CA LYS A 102 -41.43 -35.20 -8.31
C LYS A 102 -42.93 -35.21 -8.01
N LYS A 103 -43.76 -35.19 -9.06
CA LYS A 103 -45.22 -35.25 -8.93
C LYS A 103 -45.62 -36.49 -8.13
N GLY A 104 -46.23 -36.30 -6.96
CA GLY A 104 -46.66 -37.37 -6.05
C GLY A 104 -45.75 -37.59 -4.82
N GLU A 105 -44.58 -36.94 -4.75
CA GLU A 105 -43.70 -36.97 -3.57
C GLU A 105 -44.04 -35.81 -2.60
N LYS A 106 -43.81 -36.01 -1.29
CA LYS A 106 -44.05 -34.99 -0.23
C LYS A 106 -42.73 -34.51 0.36
N VAL A 107 -42.59 -33.19 0.49
CA VAL A 107 -41.42 -32.53 1.10
C VAL A 107 -41.71 -32.27 2.58
N PHE A 108 -40.89 -32.81 3.48
CA PHE A 108 -41.01 -32.57 4.92
C PHE A 108 -39.96 -31.55 5.36
N LYS A 109 -40.40 -30.45 5.99
CA LYS A 109 -39.51 -29.50 6.67
C LYS A 109 -39.59 -29.77 8.17
N VAL A 110 -38.47 -30.13 8.78
CA VAL A 110 -38.38 -30.22 10.24
C VAL A 110 -38.46 -28.79 10.79
N ILE A 111 -39.47 -28.53 11.61
CA ILE A 111 -39.63 -27.29 12.36
C ILE A 111 -39.33 -27.65 13.81
N GLU A 112 -38.35 -27.01 14.42
CA GLU A 112 -38.14 -27.13 15.85
C GLU A 112 -39.35 -26.50 16.55
N LYS A 113 -39.97 -27.24 17.47
CA LYS A 113 -41.06 -26.70 18.26
C LYS A 113 -40.46 -25.63 19.17
N ASP A 114 -40.87 -24.39 18.97
CA ASP A 114 -40.65 -23.32 19.94
C ASP A 114 -41.12 -23.84 21.30
N LYS A 115 -40.18 -23.98 22.23
CA LYS A 115 -40.49 -24.17 23.64
C LYS A 115 -41.19 -22.89 24.08
N LYS A 116 -42.52 -22.92 24.15
CA LYS A 116 -43.29 -21.89 24.86
C LYS A 116 -42.89 -21.96 26.32
N ASP A 117 -42.28 -20.89 26.79
CA ASP A 117 -42.20 -20.53 28.21
C ASP A 117 -43.61 -20.41 28.81
#